data_AF-A0A8J6EM78-F1
#
_entry.id   AF-A0A8J6EM78-F1
#
_cell.length_a   1.000
_cell.length_b   1.000
_cell.length_c   1.000
_cell.angle_alpha   90.00
_cell.angle_beta   90.00
_cell.angle_gamma   90.00
#
_symmetry.space_group_name_H-M   'P 1'
#
loop_
_entity.id
_entity.type
_entity.pdbx_description
1 polymer ?
#
loop_
_entity_poly.entity_id
_entity_poly.type
_entity_poly.pdbx_seq_one_letter_code
_entity_poly.pdbx_strand_id
1 'polypeptide(L)'
;MDPENEYETLRKRVEQTTLKSQTVARNRSGLTNVSSPLKAAASHSLSDIEPLPSGSEAHWEVVERILFIYAKLNPGIAYVQGMNEIVGPIYYTFATNPNGAWREHAEADTFFCFTNLMAEIRDNFIKSLDDSQCGITAKMERVYSTLKEEDEELYLRLQEQNIKPQFFAFRWLTLLLSQEFVLPDVIRIWDSLFADENRFDFLLKVSCAMLILIRDQLLEGDFTVNMRLLQDYPLSDGDVLPILKKAKELQDSK
;
A
#
# COMPACT_ATOMS: atom_id res chain seq x y z
N MET A 1 -33.68 13.59 19.04
CA MET A 1 -33.75 12.46 18.09
C MET A 1 -35.19 12.38 17.63
N ASP A 2 -35.41 12.50 16.33
CA ASP A 2 -36.74 12.46 15.73
C ASP A 2 -37.23 10.99 15.71
N PRO A 3 -38.35 10.64 16.36
CA PRO A 3 -38.81 9.26 16.46
C PRO A 3 -39.33 8.66 15.13
N GLU A 4 -39.55 9.48 14.09
CA GLU A 4 -40.11 9.06 12.79
C GLU A 4 -39.06 8.94 11.68
N ASN A 5 -37.77 9.08 12.00
CA ASN A 5 -36.72 8.96 11.00
C ASN A 5 -36.39 7.47 10.72
N GLU A 6 -37.24 6.81 9.91
CA GLU A 6 -37.07 5.43 9.41
C GLU A 6 -35.94 5.27 8.37
N TYR A 7 -35.08 6.28 8.15
CA TYR A 7 -33.94 6.10 7.26
C TYR A 7 -32.88 5.24 7.94
N GLU A 8 -32.75 3.99 7.47
CA GLU A 8 -31.65 3.11 7.86
C GLU A 8 -30.30 3.80 7.57
N THR A 9 -29.56 4.07 8.64
CA THR A 9 -28.28 4.80 8.57
C THR A 9 -27.27 4.00 7.75
N LEU A 10 -26.52 4.65 6.85
CA LEU A 10 -25.51 4.00 5.97
C LEU A 10 -24.59 3.01 6.71
N ARG A 11 -24.20 3.33 7.95
CA ARG A 11 -23.41 2.46 8.84
C ARG A 11 -23.98 1.05 9.08
N LYS A 12 -25.29 0.85 8.92
CA LYS A 12 -25.97 -0.43 9.14
C LYS A 12 -26.10 -1.26 7.87
N ARG A 13 -25.77 -0.68 6.71
CA ARG A 13 -25.99 -1.31 5.40
C ARG A 13 -24.86 -2.22 4.98
N VAL A 14 -23.65 -2.05 5.49
CA VAL A 14 -22.56 -2.96 5.11
C VAL A 14 -22.75 -4.28 5.82
N GLU A 15 -22.91 -5.36 5.04
CA GLU A 15 -22.97 -6.69 5.63
C GLU A 15 -21.68 -6.93 6.41
N GLN A 16 -21.79 -7.19 7.72
CA GLN A 16 -20.66 -7.49 8.59
C GLN A 16 -20.14 -8.92 8.32
N THR A 17 -19.92 -9.24 7.05
CA THR A 17 -19.27 -10.46 6.62
C THR A 17 -17.81 -10.41 7.02
N THR A 18 -17.24 -11.59 7.26
CA THR A 18 -15.80 -11.69 7.56
C THR A 18 -15.03 -11.30 6.29
N LEU A 19 -14.50 -10.07 6.26
CA LEU A 19 -13.53 -9.68 5.26
C LEU A 19 -12.36 -10.67 5.32
N LYS A 20 -12.07 -11.31 4.19
CA LYS A 20 -10.89 -12.14 4.02
C LYS A 20 -9.93 -11.39 3.12
N SER A 21 -8.67 -11.33 3.52
CA SER A 21 -7.61 -10.80 2.67
C SER A 21 -7.27 -11.79 1.55
N GLN A 22 -7.00 -11.27 0.36
CA GLN A 22 -6.47 -12.04 -0.76
C GLN A 22 -5.55 -11.16 -1.61
N THR A 23 -4.54 -11.76 -2.23
CA THR A 23 -3.64 -11.07 -3.15
C THR A 23 -4.37 -10.71 -4.45
N VAL A 24 -4.39 -9.43 -4.82
CA VAL A 24 -4.90 -8.97 -6.12
C VAL A 24 -3.85 -9.28 -7.21
N ALA A 25 -4.28 -9.78 -8.37
CA ALA A 25 -3.38 -10.13 -9.47
C ALA A 25 -2.66 -8.89 -10.02
N ARG A 26 -1.33 -8.96 -10.11
CA ARG A 26 -0.44 -7.84 -10.51
C ARG A 26 -0.31 -7.74 -12.03
N ASN A 27 -0.44 -6.53 -12.60
CA ASN A 27 -0.07 -6.24 -13.99
C ASN A 27 1.27 -5.48 -14.06
N ARG A 28 2.15 -5.95 -14.95
CA ARG A 28 3.61 -5.70 -15.01
C ARG A 28 4.09 -4.27 -15.29
N SER A 29 3.21 -3.28 -15.40
CA SER A 29 3.55 -2.00 -16.03
C SER A 29 3.56 -0.79 -15.10
N GLY A 30 3.09 -0.90 -13.85
CA GLY A 30 3.08 0.23 -12.90
C GLY A 30 2.20 1.45 -13.30
N LEU A 31 1.71 1.50 -14.54
CA LEU A 31 0.64 2.36 -15.04
C LEU A 31 -0.53 1.48 -15.42
N THR A 32 -1.66 1.71 -14.79
CA THR A 32 -2.91 1.04 -15.10
C THR A 32 -3.80 2.09 -15.75
N ASN A 33 -3.87 2.07 -17.08
CA ASN A 33 -4.85 2.87 -17.81
C ASN A 33 -6.24 2.38 -17.40
N VAL A 34 -6.99 3.22 -16.68
CA VAL A 34 -8.38 2.89 -16.34
C VAL A 34 -9.25 3.28 -17.52
N SER A 35 -9.45 2.32 -18.42
CA SER A 35 -10.84 2.03 -18.78
C SER A 35 -11.51 1.58 -17.48
N SER A 36 -12.67 2.17 -17.15
CA SER A 36 -13.51 1.76 -16.01
C SER A 36 -13.45 0.25 -15.81
N PRO A 37 -13.36 -0.28 -14.57
CA PRO A 37 -13.37 -1.71 -14.31
C PRO A 37 -14.78 -2.28 -14.53
N LEU A 38 -15.21 -2.28 -15.78
CA LEU A 38 -16.18 -3.19 -16.33
C LEU A 38 -15.38 -4.11 -17.26
N LYS A 39 -15.21 -5.37 -16.82
CA LYS A 39 -14.77 -6.52 -17.63
C LYS A 39 -13.26 -6.69 -17.86
N ALA A 40 -12.47 -7.01 -16.84
CA ALA A 40 -11.23 -7.78 -17.05
C ALA A 40 -10.67 -8.40 -15.76
N ALA A 41 -11.48 -9.14 -15.00
CA ALA A 41 -10.96 -10.11 -14.03
C ALA A 41 -11.94 -11.28 -13.90
N ALA A 42 -11.42 -12.47 -14.19
CA ALA A 42 -12.00 -13.79 -13.99
C ALA A 42 -13.26 -14.15 -14.79
N SER A 43 -13.06 -15.14 -15.66
CA SER A 43 -14.04 -16.10 -16.15
C SER A 43 -14.63 -16.96 -15.01
N HIS A 44 -15.17 -16.34 -13.97
CA HIS A 44 -16.27 -16.92 -13.23
C HIS A 44 -17.54 -16.46 -13.93
N SER A 45 -18.43 -17.40 -14.21
CA SER A 45 -19.75 -17.11 -14.73
C SER A 45 -20.39 -15.98 -13.92
N LEU A 46 -20.87 -14.94 -14.59
CA LEU A 46 -21.71 -13.86 -14.04
C LEU A 46 -23.00 -14.38 -13.36
N SER A 47 -23.19 -15.70 -13.28
CA SER A 47 -24.35 -16.38 -12.69
C SER A 47 -24.29 -16.51 -11.17
N ASP A 48 -23.13 -16.29 -10.53
CA ASP A 48 -22.94 -16.70 -9.12
C ASP A 48 -22.65 -15.51 -8.16
N ILE A 49 -22.76 -14.26 -8.63
CA ILE A 49 -22.85 -13.12 -7.70
C ILE A 49 -24.31 -13.06 -7.25
N GLU A 50 -24.63 -13.78 -6.18
CA GLU A 50 -25.92 -13.63 -5.52
C GLU A 50 -26.10 -12.15 -5.15
N PRO A 51 -27.22 -11.51 -5.56
CA PRO A 51 -27.53 -10.16 -5.14
C PRO A 51 -27.54 -10.10 -3.61
N LEU A 52 -26.84 -9.11 -3.04
CA LEU A 52 -26.88 -8.88 -1.61
C LEU A 52 -28.33 -8.66 -1.15
N PRO A 53 -28.68 -9.09 0.08
CA PRO A 53 -30.00 -8.84 0.63
C PRO A 53 -30.39 -7.36 0.55
N SER A 54 -31.68 -7.09 0.41
CA SER A 54 -32.17 -5.70 0.40
C SER A 54 -31.75 -4.97 1.68
N GLY A 55 -31.14 -3.79 1.55
CA GLY A 55 -30.56 -3.04 2.66
C GLY A 55 -29.08 -3.32 2.91
N SER A 56 -28.48 -4.29 2.21
CA SER A 56 -27.06 -4.62 2.30
C SER A 56 -26.23 -3.96 1.19
N GLU A 57 -25.00 -3.56 1.53
CA GLU A 57 -24.02 -2.92 0.66
C GLU A 57 -22.71 -3.70 0.70
N ALA A 58 -22.01 -3.72 -0.42
CA ALA A 58 -20.74 -4.39 -0.55
C ALA A 58 -19.60 -3.50 -0.01
N HIS A 59 -18.56 -4.13 0.56
CA HIS A 59 -17.38 -3.41 1.07
C HIS A 59 -16.70 -2.52 0.02
N TRP A 60 -16.72 -2.89 -1.26
CA TRP A 60 -16.13 -2.07 -2.32
C TRP A 60 -16.93 -0.78 -2.58
N GLU A 61 -18.25 -0.76 -2.36
CA GLU A 61 -19.09 0.44 -2.49
C GLU A 61 -18.74 1.46 -1.39
N VAL A 62 -18.41 0.98 -0.19
CA VAL A 62 -17.95 1.80 0.93
C VAL A 62 -16.62 2.48 0.59
N VAL A 63 -15.66 1.69 0.09
CA VAL A 63 -14.34 2.20 -0.33
C VAL A 63 -14.49 3.21 -1.48
N GLU A 64 -15.37 2.95 -2.45
CA GLU A 64 -15.69 3.88 -3.53
C GLU A 64 -16.19 5.23 -2.98
N ARG A 65 -17.14 5.21 -2.03
CA ARG A 65 -17.64 6.44 -1.40
C ARG A 65 -16.56 7.21 -0.67
N ILE A 66 -15.71 6.54 0.11
CA ILE A 66 -14.60 7.16 0.82
C ILE A 66 -13.67 7.89 -0.16
N LEU A 67 -13.25 7.21 -1.23
CA LEU A 67 -12.37 7.77 -2.25
C LEU A 67 -13.05 8.91 -3.03
N PHE A 68 -14.34 8.77 -3.35
CA PHE A 68 -15.13 9.79 -4.01
C PHE A 68 -15.23 11.07 -3.18
N ILE A 69 -15.58 10.95 -1.90
CA ILE A 69 -15.69 12.09 -0.97
C ILE A 69 -14.32 12.76 -0.83
N TYR A 70 -13.25 11.98 -0.64
CA TYR A 70 -11.89 12.51 -0.57
C TYR A 70 -11.54 13.33 -1.81
N ALA A 71 -11.80 12.78 -3.01
CA ALA A 71 -11.49 13.44 -4.28
C ALA A 71 -12.28 14.75 -4.46
N LYS A 72 -13.54 14.79 -3.99
CA LYS A 72 -14.37 16.01 -4.03
C LYS A 72 -13.88 17.08 -3.06
N LEU A 73 -13.38 16.69 -1.89
CA LEU A 73 -12.86 17.62 -0.89
C LEU A 73 -11.44 18.11 -1.20
N ASN A 74 -10.69 17.37 -2.02
CA ASN A 74 -9.30 17.67 -2.37
C ASN A 74 -9.10 17.81 -3.89
N PRO A 75 -9.73 18.80 -4.57
CA PRO A 75 -9.72 18.90 -6.03
C PRO A 75 -8.32 19.10 -6.65
N GLY A 76 -7.35 19.57 -5.88
CA GLY A 76 -5.96 19.72 -6.34
C GLY A 76 -5.20 18.40 -6.51
N ILE A 77 -5.68 17.32 -5.87
CA ILE A 77 -5.13 15.95 -5.99
C ILE A 77 -6.12 15.06 -6.73
N ALA A 78 -7.42 15.20 -6.38
CA ALA A 78 -8.50 14.32 -6.78
C ALA A 78 -8.20 12.85 -6.42
N TYR A 79 -8.79 11.91 -7.16
CA TYR A 79 -8.44 10.50 -7.07
C TYR A 79 -7.24 10.21 -7.99
N VAL A 80 -6.24 9.55 -7.43
CA VAL A 80 -5.10 9.02 -8.17
C VAL A 80 -5.06 7.51 -7.97
N GLN A 81 -4.82 6.78 -9.05
CA GLN A 81 -4.72 5.33 -9.00
C GLN A 81 -3.61 4.90 -8.03
N GLY A 82 -3.88 3.93 -7.16
CA GLY A 82 -3.01 3.55 -6.04
C GLY A 82 -3.54 4.01 -4.69
N MET A 83 -4.37 5.06 -4.63
CA MET A 83 -5.06 5.46 -3.39
C MET A 83 -5.98 4.36 -2.84
N ASN A 84 -6.55 3.53 -3.73
CA ASN A 84 -7.33 2.35 -3.37
C ASN A 84 -6.50 1.32 -2.57
N GLU A 85 -5.19 1.22 -2.82
CA GLU A 85 -4.27 0.33 -2.10
C GLU A 85 -3.88 0.86 -0.73
N ILE A 86 -4.03 2.17 -0.53
CA ILE A 86 -3.78 2.83 0.77
C ILE A 86 -5.02 2.75 1.66
N VAL A 87 -6.21 3.03 1.10
CA VAL A 87 -7.46 2.98 1.88
C VAL A 87 -7.85 1.56 2.27
N GLY A 88 -7.51 0.55 1.45
CA GLY A 88 -7.86 -0.86 1.69
C GLY A 88 -7.42 -1.38 3.07
N PRO A 89 -6.12 -1.31 3.43
CA PRO A 89 -5.65 -1.74 4.74
C PRO A 89 -6.29 -1.01 5.92
N ILE A 90 -6.52 0.31 5.79
CA ILE A 90 -7.17 1.12 6.83
C ILE A 90 -8.62 0.65 7.02
N TYR A 91 -9.34 0.51 5.91
CA TYR A 91 -10.73 0.06 5.92
C TYR A 91 -10.87 -1.34 6.51
N TYR A 92 -10.03 -2.28 6.07
CA TYR A 92 -10.04 -3.63 6.60
C TYR A 92 -9.85 -3.65 8.12
N THR A 93 -8.88 -2.86 8.62
CA THR A 93 -8.57 -2.78 10.06
C THR A 93 -9.78 -2.32 10.88
N PHE A 94 -10.51 -1.29 10.41
CA PHE A 94 -11.69 -0.82 11.14
C PHE A 94 -12.92 -1.70 10.93
N ALA A 95 -13.15 -2.20 9.71
CA ALA A 95 -14.29 -3.05 9.39
C ALA A 95 -14.22 -4.45 10.02
N THR A 96 -13.02 -4.93 10.38
CA THR A 96 -12.81 -6.22 11.08
C THR A 96 -12.56 -6.07 12.58
N ASN A 97 -12.75 -4.88 13.15
CA ASN A 97 -12.51 -4.65 14.57
C ASN A 97 -13.32 -5.61 15.47
N PRO A 98 -12.73 -6.25 16.49
CA PRO A 98 -13.46 -7.15 17.38
C PRO A 98 -14.63 -6.49 18.11
N ASN A 99 -14.56 -5.17 18.34
CA ASN A 99 -15.62 -4.40 18.96
C ASN A 99 -16.67 -3.98 17.92
N GLY A 100 -17.86 -4.58 18.00
CA GLY A 100 -18.97 -4.26 17.10
C GLY A 100 -19.36 -2.78 17.07
N ALA A 101 -19.29 -2.08 18.21
CA ALA A 101 -19.61 -0.65 18.27
C ALA A 101 -18.60 0.21 17.50
N TRP A 102 -17.35 -0.25 17.37
CA TRP A 102 -16.31 0.46 16.61
C TRP A 102 -16.45 0.17 15.12
N ARG A 103 -16.83 -1.07 14.75
CA ARG A 103 -17.10 -1.43 13.36
C ARG A 103 -18.22 -0.60 12.73
N GLU A 104 -19.22 -0.18 13.50
CA GLU A 104 -20.27 0.72 13.02
C GLU A 104 -19.76 2.08 12.52
N HIS A 105 -18.55 2.49 12.95
CA HIS A 105 -17.92 3.73 12.54
C HIS A 105 -16.84 3.55 11.46
N ALA A 106 -16.62 2.31 10.98
CA ALA A 106 -15.50 1.98 10.10
C ALA A 106 -15.39 2.89 8.86
N GLU A 107 -16.50 3.18 8.15
CA GLU A 107 -16.47 4.06 6.98
C GLU A 107 -15.96 5.48 7.32
N ALA A 108 -16.48 6.07 8.41
CA ALA A 108 -16.12 7.41 8.83
C ALA A 108 -14.69 7.46 9.37
N ASP A 109 -14.31 6.50 10.22
CA ASP A 109 -12.96 6.41 10.80
C ASP A 109 -11.93 6.19 9.69
N THR A 110 -12.22 5.32 8.72
CA THR A 110 -11.38 5.14 7.54
C THR A 110 -11.22 6.45 6.79
N PHE A 111 -12.29 7.18 6.53
CA PHE A 111 -12.21 8.45 5.81
C PHE A 111 -11.27 9.45 6.50
N PHE A 112 -11.39 9.62 7.81
CA PHE A 112 -10.53 10.57 8.54
C PHE A 112 -9.07 10.08 8.63
N CYS A 113 -8.83 8.82 8.96
CA CYS A 113 -7.48 8.26 9.02
C CYS A 113 -6.79 8.29 7.65
N PHE A 114 -7.52 7.92 6.58
CA PHE A 114 -7.05 8.02 5.21
C PHE A 114 -6.72 9.46 4.83
N THR A 115 -7.59 10.42 5.15
CA THR A 115 -7.35 11.84 4.86
C THR A 115 -6.11 12.36 5.57
N ASN A 116 -5.90 12.00 6.84
CA ASN A 116 -4.71 12.36 7.61
C ASN A 116 -3.45 11.78 6.98
N LEU A 117 -3.44 10.49 6.66
CA LEU A 117 -2.30 9.86 6.00
C LEU A 117 -2.00 10.51 4.65
N MET A 118 -3.04 10.75 3.84
CA MET A 118 -2.89 11.41 2.55
C MET A 118 -2.37 12.84 2.67
N ALA A 119 -2.64 13.56 3.76
CA ALA A 119 -2.06 14.89 3.97
C ALA A 119 -0.52 14.84 4.08
N GLU A 120 0.04 13.73 4.56
CA GLU A 120 1.48 13.51 4.68
C GLU A 120 2.11 12.92 3.40
N ILE A 121 1.37 12.06 2.67
CA ILE A 121 1.92 11.34 1.50
C ILE A 121 1.46 11.87 0.14
N ARG A 122 0.58 12.88 0.09
CA ARG A 122 0.02 13.42 -1.17
C ARG A 122 1.08 13.83 -2.20
N ASP A 123 2.23 14.32 -1.74
CA ASP A 123 3.29 14.79 -2.63
C ASP A 123 3.87 13.64 -3.47
N ASN A 124 3.75 12.40 -2.99
CA ASN A 124 4.13 11.19 -3.74
C ASN A 124 3.20 10.94 -4.96
N PHE A 125 2.00 11.54 -5.01
CA PHE A 125 1.01 11.35 -6.06
C PHE A 125 0.95 12.52 -7.07
N ILE A 126 1.62 13.63 -6.74
CA ILE A 126 1.61 14.84 -7.57
C ILE A 126 2.87 14.82 -8.44
N LYS A 127 2.72 14.35 -9.69
CA LYS A 127 3.84 14.27 -10.68
C LYS A 127 4.62 15.57 -10.86
N SER A 128 4.01 16.73 -10.64
CA SER A 128 4.69 18.02 -10.77
C SER A 128 5.70 18.33 -9.65
N LEU A 129 5.77 17.48 -8.61
CA LEU A 129 6.74 17.61 -7.52
C LEU A 129 7.96 16.67 -7.69
N ASP A 130 7.97 15.83 -8.74
CA ASP A 130 8.99 14.80 -8.97
C ASP A 130 10.39 15.37 -9.30
N ASP A 131 10.45 16.63 -9.78
CA ASP A 131 11.70 17.35 -10.09
C ASP A 131 12.30 18.11 -8.88
N SER A 132 11.71 17.98 -7.69
CA SER A 132 12.18 18.65 -6.47
C SER A 132 13.15 17.77 -5.66
N GLN A 133 14.08 18.40 -4.92
CA GLN A 133 15.03 17.69 -4.03
C GLN A 133 14.36 16.96 -2.84
N CYS A 134 13.05 17.17 -2.63
CA CYS A 134 12.25 16.51 -1.60
C CYS A 134 11.20 15.54 -2.18
N GLY A 135 11.15 15.38 -3.51
CA GLY A 135 10.20 14.52 -4.21
C GLY A 135 10.48 13.02 -4.05
N ILE A 136 9.61 12.21 -4.66
CA ILE A 136 9.74 10.74 -4.64
C ILE A 136 11.09 10.28 -5.21
N THR A 137 11.61 10.97 -6.22
CA THR A 137 12.94 10.74 -6.80
C THR A 137 14.04 10.80 -5.74
N ALA A 138 14.07 11.84 -4.92
CA ALA A 138 15.05 12.00 -3.86
C ALA A 138 14.92 10.90 -2.79
N LYS A 139 13.69 10.50 -2.42
CA LYS A 139 13.45 9.40 -1.49
C LYS A 139 13.99 8.07 -2.04
N MET A 140 13.78 7.79 -3.33
CA MET A 140 14.33 6.59 -3.98
C MET A 140 15.87 6.60 -4.02
N GLU A 141 16.49 7.73 -4.32
CA GLU A 141 17.96 7.85 -4.28
C GLU A 141 18.51 7.74 -2.85
N ARG A 142 17.76 8.15 -1.82
CA ARG A 142 18.13 7.92 -0.42
C ARG A 142 18.14 6.42 -0.06
N VAL A 143 17.28 5.60 -0.66
CA VAL A 143 17.35 4.13 -0.50
C VAL A 143 18.67 3.61 -1.04
N TYR A 144 19.07 4.01 -2.25
CA TYR A 144 20.38 3.62 -2.84
C TYR A 144 21.58 4.16 -2.08
N SER A 145 21.50 5.40 -1.60
CA SER A 145 22.58 5.99 -0.80
C SER A 145 22.76 5.22 0.51
N THR A 146 21.66 4.84 1.16
CA THR A 146 21.70 3.99 2.35
C THR A 146 22.27 2.61 2.02
N LEU A 147 21.85 2.00 0.90
CA LEU A 147 22.41 0.71 0.47
C LEU A 147 23.92 0.80 0.24
N LYS A 148 24.41 1.86 -0.38
CA LYS A 148 25.84 2.06 -0.62
C LYS A 148 26.65 2.12 0.68
N GLU A 149 26.11 2.78 1.70
CA GLU A 149 26.75 2.90 3.00
C GLU A 149 26.81 1.56 3.77
N GLU A 150 25.76 0.74 3.64
CA GLU A 150 25.60 -0.50 4.40
C GLU A 150 26.15 -1.73 3.67
N ASP A 151 26.12 -1.73 2.34
CA ASP A 151 26.50 -2.85 1.47
C ASP A 151 26.96 -2.35 0.09
N GLU A 152 28.20 -1.86 0.04
CA GLU A 152 28.79 -1.27 -1.17
C GLU A 152 28.86 -2.28 -2.33
N GLU A 153 29.12 -3.56 -2.05
CA GLU A 153 29.20 -4.62 -3.07
C GLU A 153 27.85 -4.81 -3.77
N LEU A 154 26.75 -4.93 -3.01
CA LEU A 154 25.42 -5.06 -3.58
C LEU A 154 25.02 -3.79 -4.35
N TYR A 155 25.35 -2.60 -3.81
CA TYR A 155 25.12 -1.34 -4.52
C TYR A 155 25.82 -1.31 -5.88
N LEU A 156 27.11 -1.67 -5.93
CA LEU A 156 27.89 -1.70 -7.17
C LEU A 156 27.31 -2.71 -8.16
N ARG A 157 26.88 -3.89 -7.69
CA ARG A 157 26.23 -4.89 -8.55
C ARG A 157 24.99 -4.34 -9.25
N LEU A 158 24.10 -3.66 -8.52
CA LEU A 158 22.89 -3.07 -9.09
C LEU A 158 23.22 -1.95 -10.09
N GLN A 159 24.26 -1.15 -9.80
CA GLN A 159 24.75 -0.10 -10.69
C GLN A 159 25.35 -0.67 -11.99
N GLU A 160 26.17 -1.71 -11.92
CA GLU A 160 26.74 -2.39 -13.10
C GLU A 160 25.66 -2.92 -14.04
N GLN A 161 24.57 -3.44 -13.48
CA GLN A 161 23.42 -3.90 -14.25
C GLN A 161 22.52 -2.76 -14.75
N ASN A 162 22.82 -1.50 -14.42
CA ASN A 162 21.97 -0.34 -14.69
C ASN A 162 20.55 -0.47 -14.10
N ILE A 163 20.39 -1.20 -13.00
CA ILE A 163 19.14 -1.23 -12.25
C ILE A 163 19.04 0.09 -11.51
N LYS A 164 18.02 0.88 -11.85
CA LYS A 164 17.76 2.16 -11.19
C LYS A 164 16.67 2.03 -10.13
N PRO A 165 16.72 2.80 -9.04
CA PRO A 165 15.71 2.77 -7.98
C PRO A 165 14.28 2.95 -8.50
N GLN A 166 14.09 3.76 -9.54
CA GLN A 166 12.78 4.05 -10.11
C GLN A 166 12.03 2.80 -10.60
N PHE A 167 12.75 1.71 -10.92
CA PHE A 167 12.14 0.49 -11.45
C PHE A 167 11.46 -0.39 -10.38
N PHE A 168 11.77 -0.17 -9.09
CA PHE A 168 11.19 -0.95 -7.99
C PHE A 168 10.74 -0.07 -6.81
N ALA A 169 11.58 0.87 -6.37
CA ALA A 169 11.36 1.65 -5.16
C ALA A 169 10.22 2.68 -5.30
N PHE A 170 9.88 3.12 -6.52
CA PHE A 170 8.78 4.07 -6.72
C PHE A 170 7.47 3.53 -6.11
N ARG A 171 7.10 2.30 -6.49
CA ARG A 171 5.89 1.65 -6.00
C ARG A 171 5.97 1.33 -4.51
N TRP A 172 7.13 0.85 -4.06
CA TRP A 172 7.38 0.54 -2.65
C TRP A 172 7.11 1.75 -1.74
N LEU A 173 7.61 2.92 -2.14
CA LEU A 173 7.53 4.13 -1.34
C LEU A 173 6.20 4.86 -1.50
N THR A 174 5.66 4.96 -2.72
CA THR A 174 4.39 5.66 -2.98
C THR A 174 3.20 4.94 -2.35
N LEU A 175 3.23 3.61 -2.29
CA LEU A 175 2.15 2.78 -1.77
C LEU A 175 2.44 2.20 -0.38
N LEU A 176 3.49 2.67 0.30
CA LEU A 176 3.88 2.18 1.64
C LEU A 176 3.95 0.64 1.70
N LEU A 177 4.52 0.04 0.65
CA LEU A 177 4.69 -1.40 0.45
C LEU A 177 3.38 -2.22 0.36
N SER A 178 2.20 -1.58 0.26
CA SER A 178 0.91 -2.28 0.29
C SER A 178 0.69 -3.25 -0.88
N GLN A 179 1.42 -3.08 -1.98
CA GLN A 179 1.39 -4.02 -3.10
C GLN A 179 2.48 -5.09 -3.06
N GLU A 180 3.49 -4.98 -2.19
CA GLU A 180 4.58 -5.96 -2.10
C GLU A 180 4.18 -7.21 -1.33
N PHE A 181 3.34 -7.02 -0.32
CA PHE A 181 3.04 -8.03 0.68
C PHE A 181 1.54 -8.32 0.75
N VAL A 182 1.20 -9.46 1.34
CA VAL A 182 -0.20 -9.80 1.62
C VAL A 182 -0.73 -8.91 2.75
N LEU A 183 -2.04 -8.70 2.82
CA LEU A 183 -2.61 -7.72 3.74
C LEU A 183 -2.18 -7.88 5.22
N PRO A 184 -2.10 -9.09 5.81
CA PRO A 184 -1.63 -9.24 7.19
C PRO A 184 -0.21 -8.67 7.40
N ASP A 185 0.67 -8.89 6.43
CA ASP A 185 2.04 -8.40 6.43
C ASP A 185 2.10 -6.89 6.22
N VAL A 186 1.24 -6.35 5.34
CA VAL A 186 1.11 -4.90 5.15
C VAL A 186 0.68 -4.22 6.45
N ILE A 187 -0.33 -4.76 7.13
CA ILE A 187 -0.78 -4.26 8.44
C ILE A 187 0.38 -4.32 9.44
N ARG A 188 1.10 -5.44 9.50
CA ARG A 188 2.23 -5.58 10.42
C ARG A 188 3.35 -4.58 10.14
N ILE A 189 3.66 -4.30 8.87
CA ILE A 189 4.62 -3.25 8.49
C ILE A 189 4.08 -1.88 8.91
N TRP A 190 2.81 -1.60 8.64
CA TRP A 190 2.17 -0.33 8.96
C TRP A 190 2.08 -0.05 10.46
N ASP A 191 1.88 -1.07 11.29
CA ASP A 191 1.97 -0.96 12.75
C ASP A 191 3.34 -0.42 13.17
N SER A 192 4.41 -0.95 12.56
CA SER A 192 5.76 -0.48 12.82
C SER A 192 6.03 0.91 12.25
N LEU A 193 5.52 1.23 11.05
CA LEU A 193 5.64 2.57 10.48
C LEU A 193 4.93 3.60 11.35
N PHE A 194 3.67 3.37 11.73
CA PHE A 194 2.88 4.35 12.49
C PHE A 194 3.31 4.49 13.95
N ALA A 195 3.98 3.48 14.52
CA ALA A 195 4.61 3.58 15.83
C ALA A 195 5.91 4.42 15.83
N ASP A 196 6.55 4.62 14.67
CA ASP A 196 7.79 5.37 14.54
C ASP A 196 7.51 6.88 14.31
N GLU A 197 8.20 7.74 15.06
CA GLU A 197 8.11 9.20 14.91
C GLU A 197 8.64 9.69 13.55
N ASN A 198 9.62 8.97 13.00
CA ASN A 198 10.27 9.21 11.71
C ASN A 198 9.86 8.16 10.66
N ARG A 199 8.58 7.77 10.67
CA ARG A 199 8.01 6.68 9.84
C ARG A 199 8.42 6.65 8.37
N PHE A 200 8.55 7.79 7.71
CA PHE A 200 8.92 7.85 6.30
C PHE A 200 10.42 7.62 6.07
N ASP A 201 11.27 8.01 7.02
CA ASP A 201 12.68 7.63 7.00
C ASP A 201 12.84 6.16 7.38
N PHE A 202 12.05 5.66 8.34
CA PHE A 202 12.01 4.25 8.68
C PHE A 202 11.55 3.39 7.47
N LEU A 203 10.60 3.85 6.66
CA LEU A 203 10.23 3.19 5.40
C LEU A 203 11.40 3.07 4.41
N LEU A 204 12.31 4.06 4.36
CA LEU A 204 13.53 3.94 3.55
C LEU A 204 14.45 2.85 4.09
N LYS A 205 14.54 2.71 5.42
CA LYS A 205 15.29 1.63 6.08
C LYS A 205 14.67 0.26 5.81
N VAL A 206 13.34 0.14 5.85
CA VAL A 206 12.61 -1.07 5.44
C VAL A 206 12.91 -1.43 3.99
N SER A 207 12.87 -0.45 3.09
CA SER A 207 13.18 -0.66 1.66
C SER A 207 14.64 -1.10 1.44
N CYS A 208 15.59 -0.54 2.19
CA CYS A 208 17.00 -0.98 2.13
C CYS A 208 17.18 -2.39 2.72
N ALA A 209 16.56 -2.67 3.86
CA ALA A 209 16.57 -3.99 4.50
C ALA A 209 16.05 -5.09 3.56
N MET A 210 15.00 -4.80 2.79
CA MET A 210 14.49 -5.72 1.78
C MET A 210 15.58 -6.11 0.78
N LEU A 211 16.39 -5.16 0.28
CA LEU A 211 17.48 -5.42 -0.67
C LEU A 211 18.57 -6.29 -0.04
N ILE A 212 19.00 -5.95 1.18
CA ILE A 212 20.06 -6.68 1.91
C ILE A 212 19.65 -8.13 2.19
N LEU A 213 18.37 -8.40 2.49
CA LEU A 213 17.91 -9.75 2.79
C LEU A 213 17.87 -10.69 1.58
N ILE A 214 17.82 -10.15 0.36
CA ILE A 214 17.91 -10.94 -0.88
C ILE A 214 19.27 -10.76 -1.57
N ARG A 215 20.27 -10.24 -0.85
CA ARG A 215 21.62 -9.92 -1.35
C ARG A 215 22.22 -11.03 -2.20
N ASP A 216 22.29 -12.24 -1.66
CA ASP A 216 22.97 -13.35 -2.33
C ASP A 216 22.34 -13.66 -3.70
N GLN A 217 21.00 -13.62 -3.77
CA GLN A 217 20.26 -13.81 -5.02
C GLN A 217 20.52 -12.67 -6.02
N LEU A 218 20.63 -11.43 -5.53
CA LEU A 218 20.91 -10.26 -6.37
C LEU A 218 22.36 -10.24 -6.88
N LEU A 219 23.32 -10.71 -6.09
CA LEU A 219 24.73 -10.81 -6.49
C LEU A 219 24.90 -11.84 -7.61
N GLU A 220 24.28 -13.02 -7.46
CA GLU A 220 24.34 -14.11 -8.42
C GLU A 220 23.51 -13.87 -9.68
N GLY A 221 22.35 -13.20 -9.54
CA GLY A 221 21.40 -12.99 -10.63
C GLY A 221 21.87 -12.01 -11.70
N ASP A 222 21.30 -12.13 -12.91
CA ASP A 222 21.45 -11.14 -13.99
C ASP A 222 20.40 -10.03 -13.90
N PHE A 223 20.45 -9.05 -14.81
CA PHE A 223 19.49 -7.94 -14.84
C PHE A 223 18.03 -8.42 -14.84
N THR A 224 17.70 -9.47 -15.60
CA THR A 224 16.32 -9.93 -15.75
C THR A 224 15.83 -10.64 -14.49
N VAL A 225 16.68 -11.48 -13.90
CA VAL A 225 16.38 -12.16 -12.63
C VAL A 225 16.23 -11.15 -11.51
N ASN A 226 17.16 -10.21 -11.39
CA ASN A 226 17.15 -9.20 -10.33
C ASN A 226 15.96 -8.26 -10.46
N MET A 227 15.63 -7.81 -11.68
CA MET A 227 14.42 -7.02 -11.90
C MET A 227 13.16 -7.77 -11.50
N ARG A 228 13.08 -9.07 -11.78
CA ARG A 228 11.94 -9.89 -11.34
C ARG A 228 11.89 -10.00 -9.81
N LEU A 229 13.01 -10.29 -9.15
CA LEU A 229 13.09 -10.39 -7.69
C LEU A 229 12.67 -9.08 -7.01
N LEU A 230 13.06 -7.93 -7.56
CA LEU A 230 12.71 -6.63 -7.01
C LEU A 230 11.25 -6.24 -7.27
N GLN A 231 10.64 -6.71 -8.35
CA GLN A 231 9.23 -6.43 -8.67
C GLN A 231 8.27 -7.43 -8.02
N ASP A 232 8.74 -8.66 -7.78
CA ASP A 232 8.04 -9.75 -7.12
C ASP A 232 8.89 -10.28 -5.95
N TYR A 233 8.92 -9.50 -4.87
CA TYR A 233 9.78 -9.74 -3.71
C TYR A 233 9.56 -11.14 -3.09
N PRO A 234 10.61 -11.96 -2.93
CA PRO A 234 10.48 -13.27 -2.30
C PRO A 234 10.47 -13.15 -0.78
N LEU A 235 9.30 -13.33 -0.15
CA LEU A 235 9.24 -13.50 1.29
C LEU A 235 9.71 -14.91 1.67
N SER A 236 10.78 -15.00 2.47
CA SER A 236 11.19 -16.26 3.10
C SER A 236 10.18 -16.60 4.21
N ASP A 237 9.58 -17.80 4.14
CA ASP A 237 8.56 -18.31 5.09
C ASP A 237 7.28 -17.47 5.26
N GLY A 238 7.09 -16.43 4.44
CA GLY A 238 5.92 -15.55 4.55
C GLY A 238 5.93 -14.63 5.77
N ASP A 239 7.11 -14.29 6.31
CA ASP A 239 7.24 -13.44 7.49
C ASP A 239 8.00 -12.14 7.17
N VAL A 240 7.40 -10.99 7.50
CA VAL A 240 8.01 -9.65 7.36
C VAL A 240 8.88 -9.24 8.55
N LEU A 241 8.85 -9.98 9.66
CA LEU A 241 9.64 -9.66 10.85
C LEU A 241 11.16 -9.58 10.60
N PRO A 242 11.80 -10.44 9.77
CA PRO A 242 13.20 -10.29 9.43
C PRO A 242 13.51 -8.95 8.75
N ILE A 243 12.61 -8.48 7.87
CA ILE A 243 12.74 -7.17 7.19
C ILE A 243 12.68 -6.06 8.23
N LEU A 244 11.67 -6.07 9.11
CA LEU A 244 11.51 -5.05 10.14
C LEU A 244 12.66 -5.03 11.14
N LYS A 245 13.18 -6.21 11.53
CA LYS A 245 14.34 -6.32 12.41
C LYS A 245 15.58 -5.72 11.76
N LYS A 246 15.88 -6.09 10.51
CA LYS A 246 17.01 -5.51 9.77
C LYS A 246 16.83 -4.00 9.59
N ALA A 247 15.63 -3.53 9.27
CA ALA A 247 15.34 -2.09 9.15
C ALA A 247 15.63 -1.33 10.46
N LYS A 248 15.30 -1.93 11.61
CA LYS A 248 15.59 -1.35 12.91
C LYS A 248 17.09 -1.30 13.22
N GLU A 249 17.83 -2.37 12.89
CA GLU A 249 19.31 -2.38 12.96
C GLU A 249 19.94 -1.25 12.12
N LEU A 250 19.42 -1.02 10.90
CA LEU A 250 19.86 0.07 10.01
C LEU A 250 19.49 1.47 10.50
N GLN A 251 18.46 1.58 11.34
CA GLN A 251 18.05 2.84 11.97
C GLN A 251 18.94 3.16 13.18
N ASP A 252 19.28 2.14 13.98
CA ASP A 252 20.05 2.29 15.22
C ASP A 252 21.58 2.41 14.97
N SER A 253 22.06 2.03 13.77
CA SER A 253 23.47 2.15 13.38
C SER A 253 23.92 3.58 13.07
N LYS A 254 23.06 4.60 13.25
CA LYS A 254 23.35 6.02 13.00
C LYS A 254 23.12 6.90 14.22
#